data_AF-A0A2T7NS64-F1
#
_entry.id   AF-A0A2T7NS64-F1
#
_cell.length_a   1.000
_cell.length_b   1.000
_cell.length_c   1.000
_cell.angle_alpha   90.00
_cell.angle_beta   90.00
_cell.angle_gamma   90.00
#
_symmetry.space_group_name_H-M   'P 1'
#
loop_
_entity.id
_entity.type
_entity.pdbx_description
1 polymer ?
#
loop_
_entity_poly.entity_id
_entity_poly.type
_entity_poly.pdbx_seq_one_letter_code
_entity_poly.pdbx_strand_id
1 'polypeptide(L)'
;MMASHHVFLIVGKTGNGKSSLGNCLLGKEEFKTGTGMFSTTARAEMITRFRGKQSITVVDTPDIVNLDYSPDEREKEVQGWKTMTSPDHPTILLAVRCDVRYTAEEFAIYKDFKRLWGDNAGLRRHLVVAFTFGDRQNTDLKEELEDVREELKSVLKDANHRYVLFNKKVSRSFEHDQVHIRLVAK
;
A
#
# COMPACT_ATOMS: atom_id res chain seq x y z
N MET A 1 -27.38 3.68 -12.84
CA MET A 1 -25.93 3.83 -13.05
C MET A 1 -25.24 3.18 -11.86
N MET A 2 -24.44 2.14 -12.10
CA MET A 2 -23.73 1.42 -11.03
C MET A 2 -22.75 2.37 -10.33
N ALA A 3 -22.77 2.37 -9.01
CA ALA A 3 -21.77 3.05 -8.19
C ALA A 3 -20.42 2.34 -8.38
N SER A 4 -19.35 3.06 -8.72
CA SER A 4 -18.03 2.44 -8.81
C SER A 4 -17.49 2.19 -7.41
N HIS A 5 -17.09 0.95 -7.12
CA HIS A 5 -16.49 0.55 -5.86
C HIS A 5 -15.02 0.20 -6.08
N HIS A 6 -14.13 0.80 -5.28
CA HIS A 6 -12.70 0.52 -5.32
C HIS A 6 -12.24 0.01 -3.96
N VAL A 7 -11.57 -1.13 -3.94
CA VAL A 7 -10.99 -1.72 -2.73
C VAL A 7 -9.48 -1.69 -2.82
N PHE A 8 -8.81 -1.16 -1.80
CA PHE A 8 -7.37 -1.12 -1.68
C PHE A 8 -6.91 -1.92 -0.46
N LEU A 9 -5.94 -2.81 -0.66
CA LEU A 9 -5.24 -3.50 0.42
C LEU A 9 -3.82 -2.96 0.51
N ILE A 10 -3.46 -2.35 1.64
CA ILE A 10 -2.14 -1.74 1.81
C ILE A 10 -1.27 -2.66 2.66
N VAL A 11 -0.15 -3.11 2.11
CA VAL A 11 0.82 -3.99 2.76
C VAL A 11 2.22 -3.37 2.77
N GLY A 12 3.13 -3.90 3.59
CA GLY A 12 4.51 -3.47 3.66
C GLY A 12 5.01 -3.23 5.09
N LYS A 13 6.26 -2.82 5.21
CA LYS A 13 6.95 -2.66 6.48
C LYS A 13 6.29 -1.60 7.39
N THR A 14 6.36 -1.79 8.70
CA THR A 14 6.01 -0.75 9.68
C THR A 14 6.87 0.50 9.47
N GLY A 15 6.23 1.68 9.51
CA GLY A 15 6.91 2.95 9.24
C GLY A 15 7.00 3.35 7.76
N ASN A 16 6.55 2.51 6.82
CA ASN A 16 6.47 2.85 5.39
C ASN A 16 5.23 3.71 5.03
N GLY A 17 4.49 4.20 6.03
CA GLY A 17 3.40 5.17 5.82
C GLY A 17 2.08 4.56 5.30
N LYS A 18 1.80 3.28 5.58
CA LYS A 18 0.56 2.58 5.15
C LYS A 18 -0.73 3.30 5.58
N SER A 19 -0.87 3.62 6.86
CA SER A 19 -2.02 4.36 7.40
C SER A 19 -2.15 5.77 6.80
N SER A 20 -1.02 6.46 6.60
CA SER A 20 -1.02 7.77 5.93
C SER A 20 -1.46 7.69 4.47
N LEU A 21 -1.01 6.66 3.75
CA LEU A 21 -1.48 6.35 2.40
C LEU A 21 -2.98 6.05 2.39
N GLY A 22 -3.47 5.26 3.35
CA GLY A 22 -4.90 4.99 3.50
C GLY A 22 -5.73 6.25 3.70
N ASN A 23 -5.27 7.16 4.56
CA ASN A 23 -5.90 8.46 4.77
C ASN A 23 -5.90 9.33 3.51
N CYS A 24 -4.83 9.28 2.69
CA CYS A 24 -4.79 9.97 1.41
C CYS A 24 -5.82 9.42 0.42
N LEU A 25 -5.93 8.08 0.31
CA LEU A 25 -6.93 7.43 -0.53
C LEU A 25 -8.36 7.78 -0.10
N LEU A 26 -8.63 7.76 1.20
CA LEU A 26 -9.91 8.14 1.78
C LEU A 26 -10.17 9.66 1.73
N GLY A 27 -9.12 10.48 1.61
CA GLY A 27 -9.18 11.95 1.55
C GLY A 27 -9.58 12.59 2.87
N LYS A 28 -9.28 11.93 4.00
CA LYS A 28 -9.43 12.43 5.38
C LYS A 28 -8.69 11.48 6.30
N GLU A 29 -8.31 12.00 7.46
CA GLU A 29 -7.66 11.25 8.52
C GLU A 29 -8.67 10.34 9.23
N GLU A 30 -8.65 9.04 8.91
CA GLU A 30 -9.50 8.01 9.52
C GLU A 30 -8.65 6.95 10.24
N PHE A 31 -7.54 6.52 9.64
CA PHE A 31 -6.53 5.69 10.29
C PHE A 31 -5.64 6.54 11.19
N LYS A 32 -5.31 6.04 12.38
CA LYS A 32 -4.37 6.69 13.27
C LYS A 32 -2.95 6.61 12.69
N THR A 33 -2.30 7.76 12.58
CA THR A 33 -0.89 7.84 12.16
C THR A 33 -0.03 8.24 13.36
N GLY A 34 1.03 7.48 13.65
CA GLY A 34 2.03 7.83 14.67
C GLY A 34 3.43 7.92 14.08
N THR A 35 4.29 8.73 14.69
CA THR A 35 5.74 8.83 14.39
C THR A 35 6.61 8.19 15.45
N GLY A 36 6.01 7.45 16.41
CA GLY A 36 6.72 6.81 17.51
C GLY A 36 7.41 5.50 17.11
N MET A 37 8.24 4.97 18.01
CA MET A 37 8.97 3.71 17.84
C MET A 37 8.08 2.45 17.92
N PHE A 38 6.79 2.60 18.24
CA PHE A 38 5.82 1.51 18.35
C PHE A 38 4.86 1.50 17.15
N SER A 39 4.54 0.31 16.65
CA SER A 39 3.48 0.15 15.65
C SER A 39 2.15 0.59 16.24
N THR A 40 1.47 1.55 15.62
CA THR A 40 0.12 1.95 16.01
C THR A 40 -0.95 0.96 15.55
N THR A 41 -0.65 0.19 14.51
CA THR A 41 -1.56 -0.76 13.88
C THR A 41 -1.18 -2.17 14.32
N ALA A 42 -1.96 -2.74 15.25
CA ALA A 42 -1.76 -4.09 15.77
C ALA A 42 -2.62 -5.15 15.04
N ARG A 43 -3.66 -4.71 14.33
CA ARG A 43 -4.58 -5.54 13.54
C ARG A 43 -4.98 -4.79 12.28
N ALA A 44 -5.44 -5.51 11.26
CA ALA A 44 -5.93 -4.87 10.05
C ALA A 44 -7.19 -4.04 10.34
N GLU A 45 -7.25 -2.84 9.79
CA GLU A 45 -8.39 -1.93 9.90
C GLU A 45 -8.98 -1.69 8.51
N MET A 46 -10.32 -1.76 8.40
CA MET A 46 -11.04 -1.48 7.16
C MET A 46 -11.92 -0.25 7.33
N ILE A 47 -11.83 0.67 6.38
CA ILE A 47 -12.65 1.87 6.35
C ILE A 47 -13.19 2.08 4.93
N THR A 48 -14.50 2.32 4.84
CA THR A 48 -15.18 2.64 3.58
C THR A 48 -15.70 4.07 3.61
N ARG A 49 -15.45 4.82 2.54
CA ARG A 49 -15.94 6.20 2.36
C ARG A 49 -16.67 6.36 1.04
N PHE A 50 -17.81 7.03 1.11
CA PHE A 50 -18.61 7.39 -0.07
C PHE A 50 -18.22 8.78 -0.57
N ARG A 51 -18.04 8.90 -1.89
CA ARG A 51 -17.77 10.15 -2.62
C ARG A 51 -18.78 10.27 -3.74
N GLY A 52 -19.93 10.88 -3.45
CA GLY A 52 -21.06 10.92 -4.38
C GLY A 52 -21.53 9.51 -4.73
N LYS A 53 -21.42 9.13 -6.01
CA LYS A 53 -21.79 7.79 -6.52
C LYS A 53 -20.64 6.77 -6.47
N GLN A 54 -19.49 7.11 -5.92
CA GLN A 54 -18.36 6.20 -5.79
C GLN A 54 -18.14 5.82 -4.33
N SER A 55 -17.56 4.66 -4.08
CA SER A 55 -17.08 4.27 -2.75
C SER A 55 -15.66 3.73 -2.82
N ILE A 56 -14.88 4.08 -1.80
CA ILE A 56 -13.50 3.65 -1.63
C ILE A 56 -13.43 2.91 -0.30
N THR A 57 -13.03 1.64 -0.35
CA THR A 57 -12.68 0.83 0.82
C THR A 57 -11.17 0.71 0.88
N VAL A 58 -10.59 0.98 2.05
CA VAL A 58 -9.16 0.79 2.31
C VAL A 58 -9.01 -0.18 3.47
N VAL A 59 -8.16 -1.19 3.29
CA VAL A 59 -7.69 -2.09 4.33
C VAL A 59 -6.24 -1.75 4.63
N ASP A 60 -5.99 -1.15 5.79
CA ASP A 60 -4.64 -0.90 6.33
C ASP A 60 -4.21 -2.11 7.17
N THR A 61 -3.08 -2.71 6.86
CA THR A 61 -2.62 -3.93 7.54
C THR A 61 -1.47 -3.65 8.50
N PRO A 62 -1.27 -4.48 9.54
CA PRO A 62 0.00 -4.53 10.22
C PRO A 62 1.11 -5.07 9.30
N ASP A 63 2.36 -4.92 9.73
CA ASP A 63 3.50 -5.57 9.08
C ASP A 63 3.55 -7.04 9.46
N ILE A 64 3.47 -7.93 8.46
CA ILE A 64 3.32 -9.36 8.66
C ILE A 64 4.47 -10.02 9.43
N VAL A 65 5.68 -9.45 9.41
CA VAL A 65 6.84 -10.02 10.10
C VAL A 65 6.95 -9.51 11.54
N ASN A 66 6.49 -8.30 11.82
CA ASN A 66 6.58 -7.67 13.14
C ASN A 66 5.42 -8.02 14.08
N LEU A 67 4.59 -9.01 13.73
CA LEU A 67 3.40 -9.35 14.50
C LEU A 67 3.67 -10.21 15.75
N ASP A 68 4.91 -10.64 16.05
CA ASP A 68 5.20 -11.68 17.08
C ASP A 68 4.35 -12.95 16.89
N TYR A 69 3.90 -13.21 15.66
CA TYR A 69 2.99 -14.30 15.31
C TYR A 69 3.72 -15.54 14.82
N SER A 70 3.19 -16.70 15.19
CA SER A 70 3.56 -17.98 14.61
C SER A 70 3.26 -18.02 13.10
N PRO A 71 3.87 -18.94 12.33
CA PRO A 71 3.56 -19.11 10.91
C PRO A 71 2.05 -19.27 10.62
N ASP A 72 1.33 -20.05 11.43
CA ASP A 72 -0.11 -20.30 11.27
C ASP A 72 -0.94 -19.04 11.53
N GLU A 73 -0.54 -18.22 12.50
CA GLU A 73 -1.20 -16.94 12.79
C GLU A 73 -0.97 -15.93 11.67
N ARG A 74 0.23 -15.89 11.09
CA ARG A 74 0.51 -15.06 9.90
C ARG A 74 -0.31 -15.49 8.69
N GLU A 75 -0.51 -16.80 8.51
CA GLU A 75 -1.40 -17.30 7.46
C GLU A 75 -2.85 -16.88 7.71
N LYS A 76 -3.36 -17.05 8.93
CA LYS A 76 -4.72 -16.63 9.30
C LYS A 76 -4.93 -15.14 9.07
N GLU A 77 -3.97 -14.28 9.41
CA GLU A 77 -4.04 -12.85 9.12
C GLU A 77 -4.20 -12.57 7.63
N VAL A 78 -3.35 -13.13 6.78
CA VAL A 78 -3.43 -12.90 5.32
C VAL A 78 -4.74 -13.42 4.73
N GLN A 79 -5.25 -14.56 5.21
CA GLN A 79 -6.57 -15.04 4.80
C GLN A 79 -7.70 -14.12 5.31
N GLY A 80 -7.55 -13.54 6.50
CA GLY A 80 -8.43 -12.50 7.03
C GLY A 80 -8.46 -11.28 6.11
N TRP A 81 -7.30 -10.80 5.66
CA TRP A 81 -7.21 -9.65 4.74
C TRP A 81 -7.88 -9.94 3.39
N LYS A 82 -7.71 -11.15 2.84
CA LYS A 82 -8.42 -11.58 1.61
C LYS A 82 -9.94 -11.60 1.80
N THR A 83 -10.39 -12.13 2.94
CA THR A 83 -11.81 -12.20 3.29
C THR A 83 -12.40 -10.80 3.41
N MET A 84 -11.68 -9.88 4.06
CA MET A 84 -12.03 -8.47 4.17
C MET A 84 -12.20 -7.80 2.80
N THR A 85 -11.39 -8.15 1.81
CA THR A 85 -11.47 -7.54 0.47
C THR A 85 -12.44 -8.21 -0.49
N SER A 86 -13.03 -9.35 -0.12
CA SER A 86 -13.93 -10.13 -1.00
C SER A 86 -15.35 -9.53 -1.05
N PRO A 87 -16.12 -9.73 -2.15
CA PRO A 87 -15.81 -10.47 -3.37
C PRO A 87 -14.97 -9.68 -4.39
N ASP A 88 -14.64 -8.43 -4.08
CA ASP A 88 -13.89 -7.56 -4.96
C ASP A 88 -12.42 -8.02 -5.05
N HIS A 89 -11.79 -7.83 -6.21
CA HIS A 89 -10.35 -8.04 -6.34
C HIS A 89 -9.65 -6.74 -5.96
N PRO A 90 -9.00 -6.64 -4.78
CA PRO A 90 -8.44 -5.38 -4.33
C PRO A 90 -7.24 -4.99 -5.18
N THR A 91 -7.03 -3.68 -5.37
CA THR A 91 -5.70 -3.18 -5.75
C THR A 91 -4.78 -3.35 -4.55
N ILE A 92 -3.69 -4.11 -4.72
CA ILE A 92 -2.74 -4.39 -3.64
C ILE A 92 -1.62 -3.35 -3.73
N LEU A 93 -1.54 -2.48 -2.73
CA LEU A 93 -0.55 -1.43 -2.63
C LEU A 93 0.58 -1.87 -1.71
N LEU A 94 1.77 -2.10 -2.26
CA LEU A 94 2.97 -2.31 -1.45
C LEU A 94 3.60 -0.95 -1.11
N ALA A 95 3.48 -0.53 0.15
CA ALA A 95 4.06 0.72 0.62
C ALA A 95 5.58 0.62 0.76
N VAL A 96 6.30 1.47 0.01
CA VAL A 96 7.76 1.58 0.02
C VAL A 96 8.12 3.05 0.21
N ARG A 97 9.05 3.38 1.10
CA ARG A 97 9.48 4.77 1.24
C ARG A 97 10.39 5.16 0.08
N CYS A 98 10.20 6.33 -0.52
CA CYS A 98 11.12 6.85 -1.52
C CYS A 98 12.27 7.66 -0.92
N ASP A 99 12.19 8.06 0.35
CA ASP A 99 13.20 8.92 1.00
C ASP A 99 14.34 8.13 1.67
N VAL A 100 14.33 6.81 1.57
CA VAL A 100 15.35 5.91 2.13
C VAL A 100 15.59 4.74 1.19
N ARG A 101 16.75 4.09 1.34
CA ARG A 101 17.08 2.90 0.56
C ARG A 101 16.13 1.75 0.91
N TYR A 102 15.56 1.10 -0.11
CA TYR A 102 14.90 -0.19 0.06
C TYR A 102 15.87 -1.18 0.70
N THR A 103 15.42 -2.00 1.64
CA THR A 103 16.24 -2.87 2.51
C THR A 103 15.96 -4.36 2.30
N ALA A 104 16.86 -5.24 2.77
CA ALA A 104 16.65 -6.69 2.73
C ALA A 104 15.44 -7.11 3.59
N GLU A 105 15.16 -6.37 4.67
CA GLU A 105 14.00 -6.57 5.53
C GLU A 105 12.68 -6.31 4.77
N GLU A 106 12.58 -5.20 4.04
CA GLU A 106 11.40 -4.91 3.21
C GLU A 106 11.17 -6.00 2.14
N PHE A 107 12.24 -6.51 1.56
CA PHE A 107 12.14 -7.62 0.60
C PHE A 107 11.69 -8.92 1.25
N ALA A 108 12.18 -9.23 2.46
CA ALA A 108 11.75 -10.40 3.21
C ALA A 108 10.26 -10.34 3.57
N ILE A 109 9.79 -9.17 4.02
CA ILE A 109 8.36 -8.91 4.30
C ILE A 109 7.51 -9.12 3.04
N TYR A 110 7.92 -8.57 1.89
CA TYR A 110 7.21 -8.78 0.63
C TYR A 110 7.17 -10.26 0.22
N LYS A 111 8.28 -10.98 0.33
CA LYS A 111 8.36 -12.40 0.02
C LYS A 111 7.43 -13.24 0.89
N ASP A 112 7.40 -12.97 2.19
CA ASP A 112 6.52 -13.69 3.12
C ASP A 112 5.05 -13.40 2.82
N PHE A 113 4.69 -12.14 2.57
CA PHE A 113 3.35 -11.78 2.12
C PHE A 113 2.98 -12.51 0.83
N LYS A 114 3.84 -12.48 -0.20
CA LYS A 114 3.62 -13.16 -1.48
C LYS A 114 3.41 -14.66 -1.31
N ARG A 115 4.23 -15.31 -0.48
CA ARG A 115 4.10 -16.74 -0.16
C ARG A 115 2.75 -17.06 0.49
N LEU A 116 2.35 -16.28 1.50
CA LEU A 116 1.08 -16.47 2.22
C LEU A 116 -0.14 -16.07 1.39
N TRP A 117 0.03 -15.15 0.43
CA TRP A 117 -1.02 -14.80 -0.52
C TRP A 117 -1.35 -15.97 -1.45
N GLY A 118 -0.38 -16.82 -1.81
CA GLY A 118 -0.60 -18.09 -2.52
C GLY A 118 -0.96 -17.96 -4.00
N ASP A 119 -1.85 -17.03 -4.38
CA ASP A 119 -2.18 -16.72 -5.78
C ASP A 119 -1.18 -15.72 -6.36
N ASN A 120 -0.03 -16.22 -6.81
CA ASN A 120 1.02 -15.40 -7.42
C ASN A 120 0.53 -14.68 -8.69
N ALA A 121 -0.32 -15.31 -9.50
CA ALA A 121 -0.80 -14.72 -10.74
C ALA A 121 -1.78 -13.58 -10.46
N GLY A 122 -2.72 -13.78 -9.54
CA GLY A 122 -3.64 -12.75 -9.07
C GLY A 122 -2.92 -11.61 -8.37
N LEU A 123 -1.94 -11.90 -7.50
CA LEU A 123 -1.10 -10.87 -6.89
C LEU A 123 -0.45 -10.00 -7.97
N ARG A 124 0.26 -10.61 -8.94
CA ARG A 124 0.91 -9.88 -10.04
C ARG A 124 -0.08 -9.12 -10.92
N ARG A 125 -1.35 -9.52 -11.02
CA ARG A 125 -2.37 -8.75 -11.74
C ARG A 125 -2.87 -7.52 -10.99
N HIS A 126 -2.73 -7.45 -9.67
CA HIS A 126 -3.31 -6.35 -8.87
C HIS A 126 -2.28 -5.55 -8.06
N LEU A 127 -1.02 -5.99 -8.02
CA LEU A 127 0.06 -5.35 -7.28
C LEU A 127 0.53 -4.04 -7.92
N VAL A 128 0.58 -2.98 -7.12
CA VAL A 128 1.17 -1.68 -7.44
C VAL A 128 2.14 -1.30 -6.33
N VAL A 129 3.35 -0.85 -6.68
CA VAL A 129 4.30 -0.31 -5.71
C VAL A 129 3.92 1.14 -5.39
N ALA A 130 3.55 1.40 -4.14
CA ALA A 130 3.17 2.71 -3.65
C ALA A 130 4.36 3.36 -2.94
N PHE A 131 5.07 4.23 -3.66
CA PHE A 131 6.17 5.01 -3.08
C PHE A 131 5.60 6.11 -2.17
N THR A 132 5.88 6.05 -0.88
CA THR A 132 5.42 7.01 0.14
C THR A 132 6.51 8.02 0.49
N PHE A 133 6.12 9.11 1.16
CA PHE A 133 6.99 10.26 1.47
C PHE A 133 7.51 10.99 0.21
N GLY A 134 6.69 11.02 -0.85
CA GLY A 134 7.05 11.67 -2.12
C GLY A 134 7.27 13.18 -2.02
N ASP A 135 6.85 13.83 -0.94
CA ASP A 135 7.22 15.21 -0.63
C ASP A 135 8.72 15.40 -0.34
N ARG A 136 9.44 14.31 -0.09
CA ARG A 136 10.88 14.26 0.18
C ARG A 136 11.67 13.74 -1.01
N GLN A 137 10.99 13.41 -2.11
CA GLN A 137 11.65 12.97 -3.32
C GLN A 137 12.21 14.17 -4.07
N ASN A 138 13.54 14.24 -4.21
CA ASN A 138 14.24 15.36 -4.82
C ASN A 138 14.71 15.08 -6.25
N THR A 139 14.59 13.83 -6.69
CA THR A 139 15.00 13.34 -8.02
C THR A 139 13.81 12.79 -8.78
N ASP A 140 13.96 12.63 -10.10
CA ASP A 140 12.96 11.91 -10.87
C ASP A 140 12.93 10.44 -10.42
N LEU A 141 11.77 9.99 -9.93
CA LEU A 141 11.63 8.63 -9.39
C LEU A 141 11.87 7.58 -10.48
N LYS A 142 11.52 7.84 -11.74
CA LYS A 142 11.72 6.86 -12.82
C LYS A 142 13.20 6.66 -13.08
N GLU A 143 13.98 7.75 -13.13
CA GLU A 143 15.45 7.69 -13.25
C GLU A 143 16.07 6.94 -12.06
N GLU A 144 15.64 7.21 -10.83
CA GLU A 144 16.15 6.52 -9.65
C GLU A 144 15.88 5.01 -9.69
N LEU A 145 14.71 4.60 -10.19
CA LEU A 145 14.32 3.18 -10.30
C LEU A 145 15.16 2.39 -11.31
N GLU A 146 15.97 3.04 -12.14
CA GLU A 146 16.92 2.36 -13.04
C GLU A 146 18.11 1.77 -12.27
N ASP A 147 18.53 2.41 -11.17
CA ASP A 147 19.72 2.06 -10.39
C ASP A 147 19.41 1.48 -9.00
N VAL A 148 18.17 1.06 -8.75
CA VAL A 148 17.81 0.42 -7.47
C VAL A 148 18.37 -1.00 -7.36
N ARG A 149 18.43 -1.50 -6.12
CA ARG A 149 18.91 -2.86 -5.82
C ARG A 149 18.01 -3.93 -6.47
N GLU A 150 18.60 -5.08 -6.78
CA GLU A 150 17.93 -6.18 -7.49
C GLU A 150 16.66 -6.68 -6.78
N GLU A 151 16.59 -6.57 -5.45
CA GLU A 151 15.39 -6.88 -4.68
C GLU A 151 14.21 -6.00 -5.09
N LEU A 152 14.40 -4.68 -5.21
CA LEU A 152 13.33 -3.77 -5.61
C LEU A 152 12.99 -3.96 -7.09
N LYS A 153 13.98 -4.23 -7.96
CA LYS A 153 13.73 -4.58 -9.37
C LYS A 153 12.84 -5.83 -9.49
N SER A 154 13.08 -6.84 -8.66
CA SER A 154 12.27 -8.06 -8.61
C SER A 154 10.81 -7.77 -8.22
N VAL A 155 10.60 -6.92 -7.21
CA VAL A 155 9.27 -6.47 -6.77
C VAL A 155 8.56 -5.68 -7.88
N LEU A 156 9.26 -4.75 -8.54
CA LEU A 156 8.72 -3.97 -9.65
C LEU A 156 8.34 -4.87 -10.83
N LYS A 157 9.13 -5.91 -11.11
CA LYS A 157 8.81 -6.92 -12.12
C LYS A 157 7.53 -7.70 -11.76
N ASP A 158 7.37 -8.10 -10.50
CA ASP A 158 6.12 -8.70 -10.02
C ASP A 158 4.92 -7.73 -10.16
N ALA A 159 5.15 -6.44 -9.98
CA ALA A 159 4.15 -5.39 -10.17
C ALA A 159 3.93 -4.99 -11.64
N ASN A 160 4.58 -5.65 -12.62
CA ASN A 160 4.60 -5.26 -14.03
C ASN A 160 4.98 -3.78 -14.23
N HIS A 161 5.94 -3.28 -13.44
CA HIS A 161 6.38 -1.89 -13.39
C HIS A 161 5.27 -0.87 -13.08
N ARG A 162 4.17 -1.29 -12.46
CA ARG A 162 3.15 -0.37 -11.95
C ARG A 162 3.58 0.17 -10.61
N TYR A 163 3.78 1.47 -10.57
CA TYR A 163 4.07 2.19 -9.35
C TYR A 163 3.43 3.57 -9.37
N VAL A 164 3.32 4.15 -8.18
CA VAL A 164 2.75 5.47 -7.95
C VAL A 164 3.57 6.15 -6.87
N LEU A 165 3.77 7.46 -6.99
CA LEU A 165 4.40 8.29 -5.97
C LEU A 165 3.32 9.05 -5.20
N PHE A 166 3.23 8.81 -3.90
CA PHE A 166 2.29 9.46 -2.99
C PHE A 166 2.97 10.60 -2.25
N ASN A 167 2.42 11.80 -2.42
CA ASN A 167 2.84 13.02 -1.75
C ASN A 167 1.77 13.44 -0.74
N LYS A 168 2.18 13.74 0.50
CA LYS A 168 1.27 14.18 1.57
C LYS A 168 0.67 15.58 1.33
N LYS A 169 1.22 16.40 0.42
CA LYS A 169 0.76 17.77 0.17
C LYS A 169 -0.37 17.85 -0.86
N VAL A 170 -1.63 17.68 -0.41
CA VAL A 170 -2.85 18.44 -0.78
C VAL A 170 -3.84 18.15 0.37
N SER A 171 -4.32 19.06 1.23
CA SER A 171 -4.86 20.41 1.00
C SER A 171 -4.72 21.34 2.23
N ARG A 172 -4.12 22.51 2.02
CA ARG A 172 -4.71 23.77 2.51
C ARG A 172 -5.05 24.54 1.25
N SER A 173 -6.34 24.80 1.04
CA SER A 173 -6.99 25.33 -0.16
C SER A 173 -7.39 24.30 -1.22
N PHE A 174 -8.64 24.47 -1.67
CA PHE A 174 -9.40 23.79 -2.74
C PHE A 174 -10.19 22.52 -2.36
N GLU A 175 -11.46 22.74 -2.04
CA GLU A 175 -12.55 21.78 -1.81
C GLU A 175 -12.94 20.92 -3.04
N HIS A 176 -12.16 20.87 -4.12
CA HIS A 176 -12.67 20.26 -5.36
C HIS A 176 -11.72 19.41 -6.21
N ASP A 177 -10.45 19.24 -5.84
CA ASP A 177 -9.53 18.48 -6.68
C ASP A 177 -9.27 17.04 -6.21
N GLN A 178 -9.49 16.15 -7.17
CA GLN A 178 -9.42 14.71 -7.09
C GLN A 178 -8.03 14.26 -6.64
N VAL A 179 -7.97 13.22 -5.80
CA VAL A 179 -6.74 12.45 -5.55
C VAL A 179 -6.25 11.92 -6.89
N HIS A 180 -5.28 12.60 -7.51
CA HIS A 180 -4.63 12.12 -8.72
C HIS A 180 -3.70 10.96 -8.33
N ILE A 181 -4.21 9.74 -8.33
CA ILE A 181 -3.36 8.56 -8.45
C ILE A 181 -2.86 8.59 -9.89
N ARG A 182 -1.67 9.16 -10.10
CA ARG A 182 -0.98 9.09 -11.39
C ARG A 182 -0.43 7.68 -11.52
N LEU A 183 -1.27 6.75 -11.99
CA LEU A 183 -0.82 5.43 -12.42
C LEU A 183 0.15 5.67 -13.58
N VAL A 184 1.44 5.46 -13.34
CA VAL A 184 2.41 5.33 -14.42
C VAL A 184 2.24 3.90 -14.94
N ALA A 185 1.26 3.71 -15.81
CA ALA A 185 1.09 2.49 -16.58
C ALA A 185 1.41 2.82 -18.05
N LYS A 186 2.25 2.00 -18.69
CA LYS A 186 2.43 2.04 -20.14
C LYS A 186 1.16 1.59 -20.84
#